data_AF-A0A3D1YYL3-F1
#
_entry.id   AF-A0A3D1YYL3-F1
#
_cell.length_a   1.000
_cell.length_b   1.000
_cell.length_c   1.000
_cell.angle_alpha   90.00
_cell.angle_beta   90.00
_cell.angle_gamma   90.00
#
_symmetry.space_group_name_H-M   'P 1'
#
loop_
_entity.id
_entity.type
_entity.pdbx_description
1 polymer ?
#
loop_
_entity_poly.entity_id
_entity_poly.type
_entity_poly.pdbx_seq_one_letter_code
_entity_poly.pdbx_strand_id
1 'polypeptide(L)' 'EMKRVLDDIQSGRFAREWMLENTANQPVLKSIRKKESEHLIEKVGKELRSMMAWIKQKELL' A
#
# COMPACT_ATOMS: atom_id res chain seq x y z
N GLU A 1 10.50 16.95 -4.14
CA GLU A 1 9.80 15.65 -4.10
C GLU A 1 8.30 15.70 -4.34
N MET A 2 7.46 16.22 -3.42
CA MET A 2 6.00 16.18 -3.62
C MET A 2 5.51 16.94 -4.86
N LYS A 3 6.16 18.06 -5.24
CA LYS A 3 5.86 18.77 -6.49
C LYS A 3 6.11 17.89 -7.73
N ARG A 4 7.19 17.09 -7.73
CA ARG A 4 7.51 16.17 -8.82
C ARG A 4 6.46 15.08 -8.97
N VAL A 5 6.00 14.51 -7.84
CA VAL A 5 4.90 13.53 -7.83
C VAL A 5 3.62 14.15 -8.39
N LEU A 6 3.33 15.40 -8.02
CA LEU A 6 2.18 16.12 -8.56
C LEU A 6 2.31 16.33 -10.08
N ASP A 7 3.49 16.70 -10.57
CA ASP A 7 3.75 16.85 -12.02
C ASP A 7 3.58 15.51 -12.76
N ASP A 8 4.03 14.40 -12.17
CA ASP A 8 3.86 13.04 -12.74
C ASP A 8 2.39 12.62 -12.81
N ILE A 9 1.56 13.05 -11.85
CA ILE A 9 0.11 12.86 -11.85
C ILE A 9 -0.54 13.75 -12.93
N GLN A 10 -0.24 15.05 -12.92
CA GLN A 10 -0.85 16.03 -13.81
C GLN A 10 -0.47 15.81 -15.28
N SER A 11 0.74 15.34 -15.56
CA SER A 11 1.18 14.93 -16.90
C SER A 11 0.60 13.57 -17.36
N GLY A 12 -0.15 12.89 -16.49
CA GLY A 12 -0.74 11.57 -16.74
C GLY A 12 0.29 10.44 -16.84
N ARG A 13 1.57 10.69 -16.55
CA ARG A 13 2.63 9.68 -16.56
C ARG A 13 2.31 8.55 -15.60
N PHE A 14 1.96 8.91 -14.36
CA PHE A 14 1.57 7.94 -13.34
C PHE A 14 0.42 7.05 -13.81
N ALA A 15 -0.62 7.62 -14.42
CA ALA A 15 -1.77 6.87 -14.90
C ALA A 15 -1.40 5.86 -16.00
N ARG A 16 -0.55 6.24 -16.96
CA ARG A 16 -0.08 5.34 -18.03
C ARG A 16 0.74 4.17 -17.48
N GLU A 17 1.68 4.45 -16.59
CA GLU A 17 2.50 3.43 -15.93
C GLU A 17 1.64 2.48 -15.09
N TRP A 18 0.68 3.03 -14.35
CA TRP A 18 -0.23 2.24 -13.51
C TRP A 18 -1.16 1.33 -14.33
N MET A 19 -1.69 1.81 -15.47
CA MET A 19 -2.48 0.96 -16.37
C MET A 19 -1.66 -0.21 -16.89
N LEU A 20 -0.42 0.03 -17.33
CA LEU A 20 0.46 -1.00 -17.88
C LEU A 20 0.82 -2.07 -16.83
N GLU A 21 1.13 -1.63 -15.60
CA GLU A 21 1.35 -2.49 -14.45
C GLU A 21 0.13 -3.35 -14.13
N ASN A 22 -1.08 -2.79 -14.20
CA ASN A 22 -2.33 -3.55 -13.98
C ASN A 22 -2.59 -4.57 -15.09
N THR A 23 -2.38 -4.20 -16.35
CA THR A 23 -2.47 -5.14 -17.48
C THR A 23 -1.48 -6.29 -17.33
N ALA A 24 -0.31 -6.03 -16.74
CA ALA A 24 0.69 -7.05 -16.39
C ALA A 24 0.40 -7.82 -15.09
N ASN A 25 -0.79 -7.65 -14.48
CA ASN A 25 -1.19 -8.29 -13.23
C ASN A 25 -0.34 -7.87 -12.00
N GLN A 26 0.07 -6.61 -11.95
CA GLN A 26 0.64 -5.93 -10.77
C GLN A 26 1.91 -6.58 -10.16
N PRO A 27 2.91 -7.00 -10.95
CA PRO A 27 4.09 -7.70 -10.43
C PRO A 27 4.91 -6.87 -9.43
N VAL A 28 5.13 -5.59 -9.72
CA VAL A 28 5.90 -4.67 -8.86
C VAL A 28 5.14 -4.43 -7.57
N LEU A 29 3.85 -4.09 -7.64
CA LEU A 29 3.03 -3.86 -6.45
C LEU A 29 3.01 -5.10 -5.54
N LYS A 30 2.82 -6.30 -6.11
CA LYS A 30 2.81 -7.55 -5.34
C LYS A 30 4.16 -7.80 -4.67
N SER A 31 5.27 -7.52 -5.37
CA SER A 31 6.61 -7.67 -4.81
C SER A 31 6.87 -6.72 -3.63
N ILE A 32 6.43 -5.46 -3.75
CA ILE A 32 6.55 -4.45 -2.70
C ILE A 32 5.71 -4.88 -1.50
N ARG A 33 4.44 -5.22 -1.69
CA ARG A 33 3.55 -5.69 -0.62
C ARG A 33 4.10 -6.89 0.13
N LYS A 34 4.68 -7.86 -0.59
CA LYS A 34 5.32 -9.02 0.04
C LYS A 34 6.47 -8.58 0.95
N LYS A 35 7.39 -7.77 0.43
CA LYS A 35 8.53 -7.25 1.22
C LYS A 35 8.08 -6.43 2.41
N GLU A 36 7.09 -5.56 2.23
CA GLU A 36 6.56 -4.72 3.32
C GLU A 36 5.86 -5.54 4.39
N SER A 37 5.11 -6.59 4.01
CA SER A 37 4.45 -7.49 4.95
C SER A 37 5.42 -8.29 5.83
N GLU A 38 6.65 -8.46 5.38
CA GLU A 38 7.73 -9.15 6.10
C GLU A 38 8.44 -8.21 7.11
N HIS A 39 8.14 -6.91 7.10
CA HIS A 39 8.79 -5.94 7.97
C HIS A 39 8.37 -6.13 9.44
N LEU A 40 9.33 -6.00 10.37
CA LEU A 40 9.10 -6.21 11.81
C LEU A 40 7.97 -5.32 12.37
N ILE A 41 7.82 -4.11 11.83
CA ILE A 41 6.75 -3.18 12.20
C ILE A 41 5.36 -3.78 12.02
N GLU A 42 5.14 -4.60 10.99
CA GLU A 42 3.85 -5.24 10.73
C GLU A 42 3.58 -6.33 11.74
N LYS A 43 4.60 -7.12 12.10
CA LYS A 43 4.50 -8.15 13.15
C LYS A 43 4.15 -7.53 14.50
N VAL A 44 4.95 -6.58 14.97
CA VAL A 44 4.74 -5.91 16.27
C VAL A 44 3.44 -5.12 16.27
N GLY A 45 3.16 -4.40 15.17
CA GLY A 45 1.92 -3.63 15.03
C GLY A 45 0.68 -4.51 15.10
N LYS A 46 0.71 -5.71 14.50
CA LYS A 46 -0.39 -6.68 14.58
C LYS A 46 -0.64 -7.14 16.02
N GLU A 47 0.41 -7.45 16.76
CA GLU A 47 0.32 -7.86 18.17
C GLU A 47 -0.30 -6.73 19.01
N LEU A 48 0.21 -5.50 18.88
CA LEU A 48 -0.31 -4.35 19.61
C LEU A 48 -1.77 -4.07 19.26
N ARG A 49 -2.13 -4.03 17.97
CA ARG A 49 -3.52 -3.82 17.53
C ARG A 49 -4.45 -4.94 18.00
N SER A 50 -3.95 -6.17 18.19
CA SER A 50 -4.77 -7.27 18.69
C SER A 50 -5.23 -7.08 20.14
N MET A 51 -4.47 -6.34 20.95
CA MET A 51 -4.80 -6.00 22.33
C MET A 51 -5.79 -4.83 22.43
N MET A 52 -6.00 -4.11 21.33
CA MET A 52 -6.90 -2.95 21.27
C MET A 52 -8.32 -3.41 20.93
N ALA A 53 -9.08 -3.83 21.95
CA ALA A 53 -10.43 -4.38 21.79
C ALA A 53 -11.40 -3.45 21.01
N TRP A 54 -11.22 -2.13 21.10
CA TRP A 54 -12.04 -1.14 20.40
C TRP A 54 -11.75 -1.03 18.90
N ILE A 55 -10.59 -1.50 18.42
CA ILE A 55 -10.25 -1.50 16.99
C ILE A 55 -11.02 -2.61 16.26
N LYS A 56 -11.08 -3.82 16.84
CA LYS A 56 -11.82 -4.95 16.26
C LYS A 56 -13.32 -4.68 16.15
N GLN A 57 -13.86 -3.83 17.03
CA GLN A 57 -15.27 -3.48 17.04
C GLN A 57 -15.70 -2.66 15.81
N LYS A 58 -14.75 -1.99 15.13
CA LYS A 58 -14.99 -1.15 13.95
C LYS A 58 -14.98 -1.93 12.63
N GLU A 59 -14.41 -3.13 12.57
CA GLU A 59 -14.43 -3.98 11.36
C GLU A 59 -15.78 -4.71 11.16
N LEU A 60 -16.69 -4.63 12.14
CA LEU A 60 -17.99 -5.33 12.17
C LEU A 60 -19.20 -4.46 11.78
N LEU A 61 -18.97 -3.30 11.14
CA LEU A 61 -20.02 -2.41 10.59
C LEU A 61 -19.76 -2.17 9.10
#